data_AF-A0A9E2PA65-F1
#
_entry.id   AF-A0A9E2PA65-F1
#
_cell.length_a   1.000
_cell.length_b   1.000
_cell.length_c   1.000
_cell.angle_alpha   90.00
_cell.angle_beta   90.00
_cell.angle_gamma   90.00
#
_symmetry.space_group_name_H-M   'P 1'
#
loop_
_entity.id
_entity.type
_entity.pdbx_description
1 polymer ?
#
loop_
_entity_poly.entity_id
_entity_poly.type
_entity_poly.pdbx_seq_one_letter_code
_entity_poly.pdbx_strand_id
1 'polypeptide(L)' 'MDNEKEMQAMFDAAKSKSLKEDMRRVKSASQNPFYHNGKTDLDAYIKFLNAYNVFINHKPKPFKPMICNNMKL' A
#
# COMPACT_ATOMS: atom_id res chain seq x y z
N MET A 1 20.53 4.80 -27.20
CA MET A 1 19.89 6.13 -27.29
C MET A 1 18.70 6.27 -26.34
N ASP A 2 17.55 5.59 -26.53
CA ASP A 2 16.41 5.77 -25.59
C ASP A 2 16.64 5.10 -24.24
N ASN A 3 17.20 3.89 -24.24
CA ASN A 3 17.49 3.14 -23.01
C ASN A 3 18.50 3.86 -22.09
N GLU A 4 19.45 4.61 -22.64
CA GLU A 4 20.45 5.36 -21.87
C GLU A 4 19.85 6.59 -21.20
N LYS A 5 18.89 7.25 -21.87
CA LYS A 5 18.15 8.38 -21.30
C LYS A 5 17.19 7.92 -20.20
N GLU A 6 16.52 6.78 -20.40
CA GLU A 6 15.68 6.17 -19.35
C GLU A 6 16.52 5.76 -18.14
N MET A 7 17.67 5.12 -18.37
CA MET A 7 18.59 4.73 -17.29
C MET A 7 19.08 5.96 -16.52
N GLN A 8 19.44 7.04 -17.21
CA GLN A 8 19.85 8.28 -16.57
C GLN A 8 18.72 8.93 -15.76
N ALA A 9 17.50 8.97 -16.32
CA ALA A 9 16.33 9.46 -15.61
C ALA A 9 16.03 8.64 -14.35
N MET A 10 16.22 7.33 -14.39
CA MET A 10 16.10 6.46 -13.21
C MET A 10 17.16 6.77 -12.15
N PHE A 11 18.41 6.99 -12.55
CA PHE A 11 19.47 7.38 -11.61
C PHE A 11 19.20 8.71 -10.94
N ASP A 12 18.65 9.68 -11.67
CA ASP A 12 18.33 10.99 -11.12
C ASP A 12 17.09 10.95 -10.22
N ALA A 13 16.07 10.15 -10.57
CA ALA A 13 14.94 9.86 -9.70
C ALA A 13 15.39 9.18 -8.39
N ALA A 14 16.32 8.22 -8.47
CA ALA A 14 16.85 7.50 -7.31
C ALA A 14 17.60 8.40 -6.31
N LYS A 15 18.08 9.58 -6.73
CA LYS A 15 18.69 10.57 -5.84
C LYS A 15 17.65 11.34 -5.02
N SER A 16 16.39 11.37 -5.45
CA SER A 16 15.31 12.08 -4.76
C SER A 16 15.10 11.58 -3.34
N LYS A 17 14.99 12.53 -2.41
CA LYS A 17 14.72 12.24 -0.99
C LYS A 17 13.31 11.68 -0.80
N SER A 18 12.31 12.20 -1.52
CA SER A 18 10.92 11.71 -1.41
C SER A 18 10.83 10.25 -1.85
N LEU A 19 11.41 9.92 -3.00
CA LEU A 19 11.42 8.55 -3.52
C LEU A 19 12.12 7.58 -2.56
N LYS A 20 13.23 8.00 -1.94
CA LYS A 20 13.92 7.18 -0.93
C LYS A 20 13.05 6.89 0.29
N GLU A 21 12.32 7.88 0.79
CA GLU A 21 11.43 7.65 1.94
C GLU A 21 10.22 6.79 1.58
N ASP A 22 9.65 6.98 0.39
CA ASP A 22 8.56 6.12 -0.08
C ASP A 22 9.03 4.67 -0.25
N MET A 23 10.21 4.46 -0.84
CA MET A 23 10.78 3.11 -0.96
C MET A 23 11.11 2.48 0.40
N ARG A 24 11.50 3.26 1.41
CA ARG A 24 11.65 2.74 2.79
C ARG A 24 10.32 2.32 3.37
N ARG A 25 9.24 3.08 3.15
CA ARG A 25 7.88 2.72 3.60
C ARG A 25 7.39 1.44 2.92
N VAL A 26 7.59 1.32 1.60
CA VAL A 26 7.26 0.10 0.84
C VAL A 26 8.05 -1.09 1.40
N LYS A 27 9.36 -0.93 1.62
CA LYS A 27 10.20 -1.99 2.21
C LYS A 27 9.77 -2.38 3.62
N SER A 28 9.36 -1.43 4.46
CA SER A 28 8.82 -1.76 5.79
C SER A 28 7.47 -2.49 5.71
N ALA A 29 6.65 -2.18 4.70
CA ALA A 29 5.37 -2.82 4.49
C ALA A 29 5.47 -4.18 3.76
N SER A 30 6.61 -4.48 3.12
CA SER A 30 6.83 -5.76 2.44
C SER A 30 7.17 -6.91 3.40
N GLN A 31 7.44 -6.60 4.68
CA GLN A 31 7.61 -7.61 5.72
C GLN A 31 6.26 -8.28 5.94
N ASN A 32 6.21 -9.62 5.85
CA ASN A 32 4.97 -10.35 6.10
C ASN A 32 4.54 -10.10 7.57
N PRO A 33 3.38 -9.47 7.82
CA PRO A 33 2.94 -9.16 9.18
C PRO A 33 2.61 -10.40 10.00
N PHE A 34 2.53 -11.58 9.38
CA PHE A 34 2.31 -12.88 10.04
C PHE A 34 3.62 -13.64 10.27
N TYR A 35 4.77 -13.01 10.04
CA TYR A 35 6.07 -13.66 10.17
C TYR A 35 7.04 -12.78 10.96
N HIS A 36 7.41 -13.24 12.16
CA HIS A 36 8.27 -12.51 13.09
C HIS A 36 9.41 -13.41 13.55
N ASN A 37 10.66 -12.93 13.41
CA ASN A 37 11.87 -13.64 13.86
C ASN A 37 11.98 -15.10 13.37
N GLY A 38 11.60 -15.38 12.13
CA GLY A 38 11.67 -16.74 11.57
C GLY A 38 10.53 -17.67 11.98
N LYS A 39 9.54 -17.16 12.71
CA LYS A 39 8.36 -17.93 13.15
C LYS A 39 7.08 -17.27 12.65
N THR A 40 6.13 -18.11 12.28
CA THR A 40 4.78 -17.66 11.91
C THR A 40 4.03 -17.24 13.17
N ASP A 41 3.45 -16.04 13.14
CA ASP A 41 2.56 -15.55 14.18
C ASP A 41 1.11 -15.97 13.87
N LEU A 42 0.71 -17.11 14.46
CA LEU A 42 -0.62 -17.68 14.28
C LEU A 42 -1.71 -16.83 14.95
N ASP A 43 -1.40 -16.15 16.04
CA ASP A 43 -2.35 -15.31 16.76
C ASP A 43 -2.71 -14.06 15.96
N ALA A 44 -1.69 -13.42 15.36
CA ALA A 44 -1.88 -12.32 14.43
C ALA A 44 -2.72 -12.75 13.22
N TYR A 45 -2.50 -13.96 12.71
CA TYR A 45 -3.25 -14.51 11.59
C TYR A 45 -4.72 -14.77 11.94
N ILE A 46 -5.00 -15.40 13.09
CA ILE A 46 -6.36 -15.64 13.58
C ILE A 46 -7.10 -14.31 13.81
N LYS A 47 -6.41 -13.32 14.40
CA LYS A 47 -6.96 -11.97 14.61
C LYS A 47 -7.33 -11.30 13.28
N PHE A 48 -6.47 -11.42 12.27
CA PHE A 48 -6.74 -10.92 10.93
C PHE A 48 -7.98 -11.57 10.33
N LEU A 49 -8.07 -12.90 10.34
CA LEU A 49 -9.23 -13.62 9.78
C LEU A 49 -10.55 -13.21 10.46
N ASN A 50 -10.54 -13.09 11.79
CA ASN A 50 -11.72 -12.66 12.53
C ASN A 50 -12.12 -11.21 12.21
N ALA A 51 -11.17 -10.28 12.16
CA ALA A 51 -11.44 -8.89 11.80
C ALA A 51 -11.88 -8.75 10.33
N TYR A 52 -11.29 -9.53 9.43
CA TYR A 52 -11.62 -9.53 8.01
C TYR A 52 -13.01 -10.10 7.76
N ASN A 53 -13.44 -11.10 8.53
CA ASN A 53 -14.82 -11.59 8.48
C ASN A 53 -15.83 -10.50 8.85
N VAL A 54 -15.52 -9.61 9.79
CA VAL A 54 -16.37 -8.43 10.10
C VAL A 54 -16.43 -7.47 8.90
N PHE A 55 -15.31 -7.32 8.18
CA PHE A 55 -15.24 -6.45 7.01
C PHE A 55 -16.01 -7.00 5.80
N ILE A 56 -15.83 -8.27 5.43
CA ILE A 56 -16.49 -8.86 4.25
C ILE A 56 -17.99 -9.07 4.49
N ASN A 57 -18.38 -9.49 5.70
CA ASN A 57 -19.80 -9.70 6.03
C ASN A 57 -20.55 -8.37 6.27
N HIS A 58 -19.88 -7.22 6.16
CA HIS A 58 -20.55 -5.94 6.26
C HIS A 58 -21.54 -5.78 5.09
N LYS A 59 -22.79 -5.45 5.41
CA LYS A 59 -23.81 -5.16 4.39
C LYS A 59 -23.27 -4.09 3.44
N PRO A 60 -23.27 -4.31 2.11
CA PRO A 60 -22.83 -3.30 1.16
C PRO A 60 -23.54 -1.97 1.44
N LYS A 61 -22.78 -0.89 1.52
CA LYS A 61 -23.37 0.44 1.70
C LYS A 61 -24.32 0.69 0.52
N PRO A 62 -25.59 1.06 0.76
CA PRO A 62 -26.50 1.40 -0.34
C PRO A 62 -25.87 2.52 -1.15
N PHE A 63 -25.95 2.41 -2.47
CA PHE A 63 -25.42 3.41 -3.38
C PHE A 63 -26.00 4.79 -3.03
N LYS A 64 -25.11 5.77 -2.82
CA LYS A 64 -25.47 7.18 -2.69
C LYS A 64 -24.78 7.92 -3.84
N PRO A 65 -25.52 8.72 -4.64
CA PRO A 65 -24.91 9.56 -5.67
C PRO A 65 -23.80 10.40 -5.05
N MET A 66 -22.64 10.47 -5.72
CA MET A 66 -21.60 11.42 -5.33
C MET A 66 -22.12 12.83 -5.60
N ILE A 67 -22.51 13.54 -4.54
CA ILE A 67 -22.88 14.95 -4.64
C ILE A 67 -21.58 15.75 -4.73
N CYS A 68 -21.20 16.12 -5.95
CA CYS A 68 -20.01 16.92 -6.21
C CYS A 68 -20.37 18.42 -6.03
N ASN A 69 -20.32 18.92 -4.80
CA ASN A 69 -20.76 20.29 -4.48
C ASN A 69 -19.80 21.40 -4.95
N ASN A 70 -18.61 21.09 -5.46
CA ASN A 70 -17.66 22.09 -5.97
C ASN A 70 -16.70 21.45 -6.99
N MET A 71 -17.10 21.41 -8.26
CA MET A 71 -16.13 21.35 -9.37
C MET A 71 -15.93 22.78 -9.87
N LYS A 72 -14.91 23.47 -9.35
CA LYS A 72 -14.39 24.68 -9.99
C LYS A 72 -13.29 24.24 -10.96
N LEU A 73 -13.54 24.48 -12.24
CA LEU A 73 -12.55 24.42 -13.32
C LEU A 73 -11.64 25.65 -13.24
#